data_AF-A0A9D8BPN2-F1
#
_entry.id   AF-A0A9D8BPN2-F1
#
_cell.length_a   1.000
_cell.length_b   1.000
_cell.length_c   1.000
_cell.angle_alpha   90.00
_cell.angle_beta   90.00
_cell.angle_gamma   90.00
#
_symmetry.space_group_name_H-M   'P 1'
#
loop_
_entity.id
_entity.type
_entity.pdbx_description
1 polymer ?
#
loop_
_entity_poly.entity_id
_entity_poly.type
_entity_poly.pdbx_seq_one_letter_code
_entity_poly.pdbx_strand_id
1 'polypeptide(L)'
;PGACGDVTQVDNLGEHTQPGGERSAQFVGGRVGAEAVKVLLGVERGNLAPADARCKVLKIKRRVPKPERVRQCFDLVQKDPKEVGATEWTFAKEIVMLDARLAKEPIVEVEIQAVQIGPAVFLTNPSEFFCQLGLDIKSGSPFPFTFPVTLANGSVGYVPTEEAFGEHGGGYETRLTSYSNLEIDAGTRFVRAALELAKAMTPGKAPEPPKAPPFKEPWSYGNVPPERD
;
A
#
# COMPACT_ATOMS: atom_id res chain seq x y z
N PRO A 1 0.51 -4.67 5.11
CA PRO A 1 -0.41 -3.51 5.19
C PRO A 1 -1.09 -3.29 3.83
N GLY A 2 -2.11 -2.42 3.72
CA GLY A 2 -2.59 -1.97 2.41
C GLY A 2 -1.59 -1.04 1.71
N ALA A 3 -1.93 -0.52 0.53
CA ALA A 3 -1.18 0.58 -0.09
C ALA A 3 -1.40 1.87 0.73
N CYS A 4 -0.33 2.43 1.28
CA CYS A 4 -0.36 3.57 2.18
C CYS A 4 0.94 4.41 2.16
N GLY A 5 1.78 4.24 1.13
CA GLY A 5 3.06 4.94 1.02
C GLY A 5 2.91 6.46 0.90
N ASP A 6 1.73 6.94 0.54
CA ASP A 6 1.32 8.34 0.42
C ASP A 6 0.23 8.72 1.45
N VAL A 7 0.06 7.94 2.52
CA VAL A 7 -0.95 8.17 3.56
C VAL A 7 -0.27 8.44 4.89
N THR A 8 -0.75 9.46 5.59
CA THR A 8 -0.30 9.79 6.94
C THR A 8 -1.48 9.80 7.92
N GLN A 9 -1.21 9.35 9.14
CA GLN A 9 -2.12 9.46 10.28
C GLN A 9 -2.19 10.88 10.86
N VAL A 10 -1.31 11.78 10.40
CA VAL A 10 -1.21 13.16 10.88
C VAL A 10 -1.99 14.06 9.93
N ASP A 11 -3.02 14.73 10.43
CA ASP A 11 -3.65 15.83 9.70
C ASP A 11 -2.77 17.07 9.83
N ASN A 12 -1.96 17.28 8.79
CA ASN A 12 -1.01 18.39 8.66
C ASN A 12 -1.69 19.72 8.28
N LEU A 13 -2.99 19.72 7.96
CA LEU A 13 -3.75 20.91 7.61
C LEU A 13 -4.67 21.36 8.75
N GLY A 14 -4.81 20.54 9.80
CA GLY A 14 -5.63 20.84 10.96
C GLY A 14 -5.12 22.05 11.76
N GLU A 15 -6.05 22.84 12.27
CA GLU A 15 -5.75 24.01 13.12
C GLU A 15 -5.31 23.63 14.55
N HIS A 16 -5.48 22.36 14.92
CA HIS A 16 -5.24 21.87 16.28
C HIS A 16 -4.06 20.89 16.33
N THR A 17 -3.36 20.89 17.46
CA THR A 17 -2.27 19.95 17.71
C THR A 17 -2.79 18.52 17.77
N GLN A 18 -2.14 17.64 17.01
CA GLN A 18 -2.47 16.22 17.04
C GLN A 18 -1.96 15.56 18.33
N PRO A 19 -2.69 14.58 18.88
CA PRO A 19 -2.21 13.83 20.02
C PRO A 19 -0.93 13.07 19.68
N GLY A 20 0.09 13.21 20.52
CA GLY A 20 1.35 12.46 20.43
C GLY A 20 1.39 11.22 21.32
N GLY A 21 2.47 10.44 21.20
CA GLY A 21 2.78 9.31 22.09
C GLY A 21 1.67 8.25 22.15
N GLU A 22 1.44 7.73 23.36
CA GLU A 22 0.48 6.65 23.61
C GLU A 22 -0.96 7.01 23.18
N ARG A 23 -1.39 8.26 23.40
CA ARG A 23 -2.73 8.71 23.00
C ARG A 23 -2.93 8.61 21.48
N SER A 24 -1.89 8.91 20.70
CA SER A 24 -1.92 8.75 19.24
C SER A 24 -2.08 7.28 18.85
N ALA A 25 -1.32 6.39 19.48
CA ALA A 25 -1.38 4.95 19.24
C ALA A 25 -2.76 4.37 19.58
N GLN A 26 -3.34 4.75 20.72
CA GLN A 26 -4.69 4.34 21.11
C GLN A 26 -5.75 4.87 20.14
N PHE A 27 -5.61 6.11 19.67
CA PHE A 27 -6.53 6.71 18.72
C PHE A 27 -6.51 6.00 17.35
N VAL A 28 -5.34 5.85 16.74
CA VAL A 28 -5.18 5.23 15.42
C VAL A 28 -5.49 3.73 15.51
N GLY A 29 -4.84 3.02 16.44
CA GLY A 29 -5.00 1.58 16.61
C GLY A 29 -6.40 1.20 17.05
N GLY A 30 -7.01 1.96 17.98
CA GLY A 30 -8.36 1.72 18.46
C GLY A 30 -9.41 1.86 17.36
N ARG A 31 -9.28 2.85 16.46
CA ARG A 31 -10.19 3.02 15.32
C ARG A 31 -10.08 1.87 14.32
N VAL A 32 -8.86 1.49 13.94
CA VAL A 32 -8.64 0.37 13.03
C VAL A 32 -9.16 -0.94 13.64
N GLY A 33 -8.87 -1.18 14.92
CA GLY A 33 -9.35 -2.36 15.64
C GLY A 33 -10.88 -2.42 15.75
N ALA A 34 -11.53 -1.30 16.08
CA ALA A 34 -12.99 -1.23 16.15
C ALA A 34 -13.65 -1.53 14.79
N GLU A 35 -13.08 -1.01 13.70
CA GLU A 35 -13.55 -1.32 12.34
C GLU A 35 -13.39 -2.80 12.03
N ALA A 36 -12.24 -3.41 12.36
CA ALA A 36 -12.01 -4.84 12.15
C ALA A 36 -13.02 -5.70 12.93
N VAL A 37 -13.31 -5.38 14.19
CA VAL A 37 -14.32 -6.10 14.99
C VAL A 37 -15.71 -5.95 14.38
N LYS A 38 -16.09 -4.73 13.98
CA LYS A 38 -17.38 -4.48 13.30
C LYS A 38 -17.54 -5.34 12.05
N VAL A 39 -16.51 -5.38 11.19
CA VAL A 39 -16.52 -6.19 9.97
C VAL A 39 -16.58 -7.68 10.29
N LEU A 40 -15.78 -8.17 11.25
CA LEU A 40 -15.77 -9.59 11.66
C LEU A 40 -17.11 -10.11 12.16
N LEU A 41 -17.92 -9.24 12.79
CA LEU A 41 -19.25 -9.59 13.27
C LEU A 41 -20.33 -9.58 12.17
N GLY A 42 -20.12 -8.81 11.10
CA GLY A 42 -21.12 -8.62 10.03
C GLY A 42 -20.87 -9.41 8.75
N VAL A 43 -19.70 -10.05 8.61
CA VAL A 43 -19.30 -10.77 7.39
C VAL A 43 -19.86 -12.19 7.35
N GLU A 44 -20.39 -12.57 6.19
CA GLU A 44 -20.74 -13.96 5.90
C GLU A 44 -19.49 -14.85 5.79
N ARG A 45 -19.52 -16.00 6.45
CA ARG A 45 -18.40 -16.94 6.42
C ARG A 45 -18.39 -17.72 5.10
N GLY A 46 -17.26 -17.68 4.40
CA GLY A 46 -17.06 -18.39 3.14
C GLY A 46 -16.27 -19.68 3.26
N ASN A 47 -16.16 -20.38 2.14
CA ASN A 47 -15.28 -21.53 1.99
C ASN A 47 -13.83 -21.07 1.83
N LEU A 48 -12.89 -21.84 2.37
CA LEU A 48 -11.45 -21.60 2.21
C LEU A 48 -10.87 -22.16 0.90
N ALA A 49 -11.68 -22.85 0.11
CA ALA A 49 -11.30 -23.48 -1.15
C ALA A 49 -11.89 -22.74 -2.36
N PRO A 50 -11.16 -22.68 -3.50
CA PRO A 50 -9.83 -23.23 -3.69
C PRO A 50 -8.75 -22.41 -2.97
N ALA A 51 -7.63 -23.07 -2.64
CA ALA A 51 -6.44 -22.41 -2.13
C ALA A 51 -5.31 -22.61 -3.14
N ASP A 52 -4.62 -21.55 -3.52
CA ASP A 52 -3.54 -21.54 -4.50
C ASP A 52 -2.51 -20.47 -4.09
N ALA A 53 -1.25 -20.67 -4.45
CA ALA A 53 -0.19 -19.70 -4.21
C ALA A 53 0.77 -19.68 -5.41
N ARG A 54 1.06 -18.48 -5.92
CA ARG A 54 1.96 -18.28 -7.05
C ARG A 54 2.86 -17.10 -6.80
N CYS A 55 4.06 -17.11 -7.35
CA CYS A 55 4.98 -15.99 -7.26
C CYS A 55 5.64 -15.70 -8.61
N LYS A 56 6.08 -14.45 -8.77
CA LYS A 56 6.88 -13.98 -9.90
C LYS A 56 7.95 -13.05 -9.35
N VAL A 57 9.21 -13.34 -9.67
CA VAL A 57 10.34 -12.46 -9.31
C VAL A 57 10.63 -11.52 -10.48
N LEU A 58 10.59 -10.22 -10.23
CA LEU A 58 10.95 -9.18 -11.18
C LEU A 58 12.37 -8.70 -10.89
N LYS A 59 13.12 -8.39 -11.95
CA LYS A 59 14.41 -7.69 -11.85
C LYS A 59 14.20 -6.22 -12.17
N ILE A 60 14.41 -5.35 -11.19
CA ILE A 60 14.16 -3.91 -11.29
C ILE A 60 15.47 -3.18 -11.11
N LYS A 61 15.81 -2.28 -12.04
CA LYS A 61 17.01 -1.46 -11.88
C LYS A 61 16.74 -0.36 -10.86
N ARG A 62 17.81 0.10 -10.23
CA ARG A 62 17.79 1.30 -9.41
C ARG A 62 18.21 2.50 -10.27
N ARG A 63 17.54 3.64 -10.07
CA ARG A 63 17.88 4.95 -10.62
C ARG A 63 19.27 5.35 -10.14
N VAL A 64 20.09 5.85 -11.06
CA VAL A 64 21.49 6.23 -10.81
C VAL A 64 21.56 7.75 -10.62
N PRO A 65 22.10 8.25 -9.50
CA PRO A 65 22.33 9.68 -9.31
C PRO A 65 23.40 10.19 -10.28
N LYS A 66 23.29 11.45 -10.71
CA LYS A 66 24.31 12.08 -11.56
C LYS A 66 25.66 12.17 -10.81
N PRO A 67 26.82 11.87 -11.43
CA PRO A 67 28.11 11.92 -10.77
C PRO A 67 28.43 13.27 -10.10
N GLU A 68 28.02 14.38 -10.73
CA GLU A 68 28.18 15.74 -10.18
C GLU A 68 27.39 15.90 -8.89
N ARG A 69 26.18 15.35 -8.84
CA ARG A 69 25.32 15.39 -7.66
C ARG A 69 25.91 14.56 -6.52
N VAL A 70 26.49 13.40 -6.84
CA VAL A 70 27.18 12.56 -5.84
C VAL A 70 28.34 13.32 -5.22
N ARG A 71 29.21 13.95 -6.03
CA ARG A 71 30.33 14.77 -5.55
C ARG A 71 29.87 15.92 -4.63
N GLN A 72 28.88 16.69 -5.07
CA GLN A 72 28.30 17.76 -4.25
C GLN A 72 27.74 17.25 -2.93
N CYS A 73 26.98 16.15 -2.96
CA CYS A 73 26.43 15.55 -1.76
C CYS A 73 27.52 14.99 -0.83
N PHE A 74 28.61 14.48 -1.38
CA PHE A 74 29.76 14.02 -0.61
C PHE A 74 30.40 15.18 0.18
N ASP A 75 30.58 16.35 -0.44
CA ASP A 75 31.11 17.54 0.25
C ASP A 75 30.16 18.05 1.34
N LEU A 76 28.85 18.00 1.11
CA LEU A 76 27.84 18.42 2.09
C LEU A 76 27.84 17.53 3.34
N VAL A 77 28.01 16.22 3.19
CA VAL A 77 27.95 15.30 4.34
C VAL A 77 29.18 15.37 5.24
N GLN A 78 30.29 15.98 4.79
CA GLN A 78 31.48 16.23 5.62
C GLN A 78 31.29 17.39 6.62
N LYS A 79 30.26 18.22 6.42
CA LYS A 79 29.96 19.37 7.29
C LYS A 79 28.99 18.97 8.40
N ASP A 80 28.91 19.78 9.45
CA ASP A 80 27.94 19.57 10.53
C ASP A 80 26.50 19.76 10.00
N PRO A 81 25.55 18.87 10.32
CA PRO A 81 24.15 19.02 9.91
C PRO A 81 23.49 20.35 10.33
N LYS A 82 23.98 21.02 11.37
CA LYS A 82 23.52 22.35 11.79
C LYS A 82 23.94 23.45 10.81
N GLU A 83 25.08 23.29 10.14
CA GLU A 83 25.57 24.24 9.13
C GLU A 83 24.86 24.07 7.78
N VAL A 84 24.57 22.82 7.40
CA VAL A 84 23.91 22.48 6.12
C VAL A 84 22.38 22.55 6.22
N GLY A 85 21.84 22.35 7.42
CA GLY A 85 20.42 22.09 7.64
C GLY A 85 20.13 20.59 7.59
N ALA A 86 19.47 20.08 8.64
CA ALA A 86 19.28 18.64 8.86
C ALA A 86 18.62 17.92 7.66
N THR A 87 17.63 18.55 7.03
CA THR A 87 16.92 17.98 5.87
C THR A 87 17.82 17.88 4.65
N GLU A 88 18.57 18.93 4.31
CA GLU A 88 19.47 18.93 3.16
C GLU A 88 20.62 17.95 3.37
N TRP A 89 21.21 17.95 4.57
CA TRP A 89 22.24 17.01 4.95
C TRP A 89 21.75 15.56 4.85
N THR A 90 20.52 15.28 5.30
CA THR A 90 19.91 13.94 5.22
C THR A 90 19.79 13.49 3.77
N PHE A 91 19.24 14.32 2.88
CA PHE A 91 19.11 13.95 1.47
C PHE A 91 20.46 13.87 0.75
N ALA A 92 21.47 14.65 1.16
CA ALA A 92 22.83 14.51 0.64
C ALA A 92 23.43 13.14 1.03
N LYS A 93 23.30 12.75 2.31
CA LYS A 93 23.70 11.43 2.80
C LYS A 93 23.01 10.31 2.02
N GLU A 94 21.70 10.42 1.77
CA GLU A 94 20.96 9.40 1.03
C GLU A 94 21.46 9.22 -0.42
N ILE A 95 21.94 10.28 -1.09
CA ILE A 95 22.55 10.17 -2.42
C ILE A 95 23.88 9.43 -2.36
N VAL A 96 24.74 9.76 -1.38
CA VAL A 96 26.04 9.08 -1.20
C VAL A 96 25.84 7.60 -0.86
N MET A 97 24.86 7.29 0.00
CA MET A 97 24.50 5.91 0.35
C MET A 97 23.95 5.14 -0.84
N LEU A 98 23.13 5.79 -1.69
CA LEU A 98 22.62 5.17 -2.91
C LEU A 98 23.76 4.84 -3.88
N ASP A 99 24.71 5.76 -4.09
CA ASP A 99 25.87 5.54 -4.95
C ASP A 99 26.70 4.32 -4.50
N ALA A 100 27.00 4.25 -3.19
CA ALA A 100 27.69 3.10 -2.60
C ALA A 100 26.90 1.79 -2.73
N ARG A 101 25.56 1.85 -2.63
CA ARG A 101 24.68 0.69 -2.83
C ARG A 101 24.69 0.21 -4.28
N LEU A 102 24.63 1.12 -5.25
CA LEU A 102 24.61 0.80 -6.68
C LEU A 102 25.87 0.06 -7.14
N ALA A 103 27.01 0.30 -6.50
CA ALA A 103 28.24 -0.45 -6.76
C ALA A 103 28.13 -1.96 -6.46
N LYS A 104 27.15 -2.36 -5.63
CA LYS A 104 26.92 -3.76 -5.22
C LYS A 104 25.59 -4.33 -5.73
N GLU A 105 24.53 -3.52 -5.69
CA GLU A 105 23.14 -3.91 -5.95
C GLU A 105 22.46 -2.96 -6.96
N PRO A 106 22.96 -2.85 -8.21
CA PRO A 106 22.36 -1.97 -9.22
C PRO A 106 20.97 -2.46 -9.68
N ILE A 107 20.68 -3.74 -9.48
CA ILE A 107 19.42 -4.40 -9.78
C ILE A 107 18.95 -5.10 -8.51
N VAL A 108 17.67 -4.97 -8.18
CA VAL A 108 17.04 -5.68 -7.08
C VAL A 108 16.03 -6.68 -7.61
N GLU A 109 15.98 -7.84 -6.96
CA GLU A 109 14.92 -8.83 -7.17
C GLU A 109 13.72 -8.49 -6.29
N VAL A 110 12.54 -8.45 -6.92
CA VAL A 110 11.27 -8.10 -6.29
C VAL A 110 10.32 -9.27 -6.47
N GLU A 111 9.93 -9.90 -5.36
CA GLU A 111 8.90 -10.93 -5.39
C GLU A 111 7.51 -10.31 -5.39
N ILE A 112 6.70 -10.65 -6.39
CA ILE A 112 5.25 -10.43 -6.39
C ILE A 112 4.60 -11.77 -6.16
N GLN A 113 3.78 -11.89 -5.12
CA GLN A 113 3.12 -13.14 -4.75
C GLN A 113 1.60 -12.96 -4.77
N ALA A 114 0.90 -13.99 -5.24
CA ALA A 114 -0.54 -14.12 -5.13
C ALA A 114 -0.86 -15.31 -4.22
N VAL A 115 -1.67 -15.09 -3.19
CA VAL A 115 -2.21 -16.15 -2.33
C VAL A 115 -3.72 -16.10 -2.43
N GLN A 116 -4.33 -17.16 -2.92
CA GLN A 116 -5.77 -17.32 -3.01
C GLN A 116 -6.30 -18.13 -1.83
N ILE A 117 -7.41 -17.66 -1.27
CA ILE A 117 -8.21 -18.40 -0.29
C ILE A 117 -9.68 -18.21 -0.66
N GLY A 118 -10.28 -19.25 -1.25
CA GLY A 118 -11.67 -19.22 -1.74
C GLY A 118 -11.92 -18.08 -2.73
N PRO A 119 -12.87 -17.17 -2.45
CA PRO A 119 -13.19 -16.03 -3.31
C PRO A 119 -12.23 -14.83 -3.15
N ALA A 120 -11.24 -14.92 -2.25
CA ALA A 120 -10.30 -13.84 -1.98
C ALA A 120 -8.92 -14.10 -2.57
N VAL A 121 -8.23 -13.04 -2.97
CA VAL A 121 -6.81 -13.05 -3.35
C VAL A 121 -6.04 -11.97 -2.62
N PHE A 122 -4.87 -12.33 -2.11
CA PHE A 122 -3.89 -11.45 -1.49
C PHE A 122 -2.75 -11.26 -2.48
N LEU A 123 -2.54 -10.03 -2.93
CA LEU A 123 -1.55 -9.68 -3.94
C LEU A 123 -0.45 -8.85 -3.29
N THR A 124 0.71 -9.47 -3.11
CA THR A 124 1.75 -8.95 -2.25
C THR A 124 2.90 -8.30 -3.03
N ASN A 125 3.57 -7.35 -2.40
CA ASN A 125 4.81 -6.75 -2.89
C ASN A 125 5.70 -6.25 -1.74
N PRO A 126 7.02 -6.12 -1.93
CA PRO A 126 7.97 -5.72 -0.90
C PRO A 126 8.17 -4.20 -0.84
N SER A 127 7.17 -3.38 -1.15
CA SER A 127 7.36 -1.92 -1.24
C SER A 127 6.31 -1.11 -0.50
N GLU A 128 6.62 0.17 -0.23
CA GLU A 128 5.65 1.17 0.20
C GLU A 128 4.97 1.77 -1.02
N PHE A 129 3.87 1.13 -1.43
CA PHE A 129 3.04 1.54 -2.57
C PHE A 129 2.19 2.76 -2.26
N PHE A 130 2.08 3.66 -3.24
CA PHE A 130 1.04 4.68 -3.27
C PHE A 130 -0.35 4.06 -3.39
N CYS A 131 -1.35 4.73 -2.79
CA CYS A 131 -2.74 4.28 -2.74
C CYS A 131 -3.29 3.88 -4.10
N GLN A 132 -3.03 4.72 -5.12
CA GLN A 132 -3.56 4.52 -6.46
C GLN A 132 -3.12 3.18 -7.06
N LEU A 133 -1.86 2.76 -6.87
CA LEU A 133 -1.38 1.46 -7.36
C LEU A 133 -2.12 0.28 -6.72
N GLY A 134 -2.50 0.41 -5.43
CA GLY A 134 -3.34 -0.56 -4.76
C GLY A 134 -4.78 -0.58 -5.30
N LEU A 135 -5.33 0.58 -5.67
CA LEU A 135 -6.65 0.70 -6.31
C LEU A 135 -6.63 0.11 -7.72
N ASP A 136 -5.56 0.29 -8.48
CA ASP A 136 -5.39 -0.28 -9.83
C ASP A 136 -5.37 -1.81 -9.78
N ILE A 137 -4.69 -2.39 -8.78
CA ILE A 137 -4.72 -3.84 -8.51
C ILE A 137 -6.16 -4.31 -8.24
N LYS A 138 -6.90 -3.59 -7.38
CA LYS A 138 -8.29 -3.95 -7.05
C LYS A 138 -9.19 -3.86 -8.28
N SER A 139 -9.06 -2.80 -9.07
CA SER A 139 -9.87 -2.56 -10.26
C SER A 139 -9.61 -3.60 -11.37
N GLY A 140 -8.36 -4.03 -11.54
CA GLY A 140 -7.98 -4.98 -12.58
C GLY A 140 -8.13 -6.47 -12.21
N SER A 141 -8.42 -6.78 -10.94
CA SER A 141 -8.46 -8.15 -10.44
C SER A 141 -9.81 -8.83 -10.76
N PRO A 142 -9.82 -10.11 -11.16
CA PRO A 142 -11.05 -10.87 -11.38
C PRO A 142 -11.69 -11.34 -10.07
N PHE A 143 -11.04 -11.18 -8.92
CA PHE A 143 -11.53 -11.65 -7.64
C PHE A 143 -12.49 -10.65 -7.00
N PRO A 144 -13.65 -11.11 -6.46
CA PRO A 144 -14.58 -10.24 -5.76
C PRO A 144 -13.97 -9.62 -4.49
N PHE A 145 -12.98 -10.29 -3.88
CA PHE A 145 -12.23 -9.75 -2.75
C PHE A 145 -10.73 -9.73 -3.08
N THR A 146 -10.20 -8.55 -3.33
CA THR A 146 -8.78 -8.35 -3.68
C THR A 146 -8.09 -7.50 -2.62
N PHE A 147 -7.03 -8.05 -2.05
CA PHE A 147 -6.25 -7.44 -0.97
C PHE A 147 -4.81 -7.18 -1.43
N PRO A 148 -4.47 -5.94 -1.82
CA PRO A 148 -3.08 -5.53 -1.95
C PRO A 148 -2.38 -5.62 -0.58
N VAL A 149 -1.23 -6.29 -0.53
CA VAL A 149 -0.42 -6.44 0.70
C VAL A 149 0.99 -5.91 0.46
N THR A 150 1.29 -4.76 1.03
CA THR A 150 2.59 -4.09 0.94
C THR A 150 3.53 -4.54 2.06
N LEU A 151 4.83 -4.24 1.88
CA LEU A 151 5.90 -4.62 2.80
C LEU A 151 5.90 -6.12 3.13
N ALA A 152 5.54 -6.94 2.15
CA ALA A 152 5.51 -8.39 2.25
C ALA A 152 6.76 -9.00 1.61
N ASN A 153 7.33 -10.02 2.26
CA ASN A 153 8.48 -10.81 1.77
C ASN A 153 9.77 -10.01 1.51
N GLY A 154 9.81 -8.71 1.81
CA GLY A 154 10.99 -7.85 1.68
C GLY A 154 10.67 -6.36 1.88
N SER A 155 11.69 -5.52 1.69
CA SER A 155 11.56 -4.06 1.64
C SER A 155 12.48 -3.47 0.56
N VAL A 156 11.88 -2.80 -0.43
CA VAL A 156 12.55 -2.07 -1.50
C VAL A 156 12.25 -0.57 -1.48
N GLY A 157 11.67 -0.09 -0.38
CA GLY A 157 11.30 1.29 -0.10
C GLY A 157 10.07 1.79 -0.85
N TYR A 158 9.98 3.12 -1.04
CA TYR A 158 8.84 3.75 -1.70
C TYR A 158 8.78 3.39 -3.19
N VAL A 159 7.57 3.08 -3.63
CA VAL A 159 7.22 2.93 -5.04
C VAL A 159 6.02 3.83 -5.34
N PRO A 160 6.28 5.08 -5.76
CA PRO A 160 5.26 6.02 -6.19
C PRO A 160 4.63 5.63 -7.53
N THR A 161 3.54 6.31 -7.89
CA THR A 161 3.01 6.29 -9.25
C THR A 161 3.94 7.03 -10.21
N GLU A 162 3.86 6.74 -11.50
CA GLU A 162 4.60 7.50 -12.53
C GLU A 162 4.18 8.98 -12.52
N GLU A 163 2.88 9.26 -12.31
CA GLU A 163 2.35 10.62 -12.17
C GLU A 163 2.99 11.40 -11.01
N ALA A 164 3.31 10.74 -9.90
CA ALA A 164 3.97 11.39 -8.75
C ALA A 164 5.39 11.89 -9.08
N PHE A 165 6.02 11.40 -10.16
CA PHE A 165 7.28 11.92 -10.67
C PHE A 165 7.10 13.06 -11.69
N GLY A 166 5.87 13.37 -12.09
CA GLY A 166 5.53 14.42 -13.05
C GLY A 166 5.52 15.83 -12.45
N GLU A 167 5.12 16.81 -13.28
CA GLU A 167 5.13 18.24 -12.95
C GLU A 167 4.29 18.62 -11.72
N HIS A 168 3.17 17.92 -11.52
CA HIS A 168 2.25 18.13 -10.39
C HIS A 168 2.45 17.13 -9.25
N GLY A 169 3.48 16.28 -9.35
CA GLY A 169 3.84 15.30 -8.33
C GLY A 169 4.71 15.89 -7.22
N GLY A 170 5.39 15.03 -6.47
CA GLY A 170 6.29 15.45 -5.39
C GLY A 170 6.28 14.52 -4.18
N GLY A 171 6.56 15.08 -3.00
CA GLY A 171 6.74 14.32 -1.77
C GLY A 171 8.18 13.84 -1.54
N TYR A 172 8.49 13.44 -0.32
CA TYR A 172 9.81 12.87 -0.01
C TYR A 172 9.96 11.46 -0.59
N GLU A 173 8.84 10.78 -0.83
CA GLU A 173 8.70 9.46 -1.40
C GLU A 173 9.23 9.38 -2.84
N THR A 174 9.19 10.49 -3.58
CA THR A 174 9.68 10.58 -4.97
C THR A 174 11.14 11.05 -5.05
N ARG A 175 11.69 11.61 -3.96
CA ARG A 175 13.09 12.04 -3.92
C ARG A 175 14.01 10.82 -4.03
N LEU A 176 15.01 10.95 -4.90
CA LEU A 176 16.02 9.91 -5.08
C LEU A 176 16.84 9.75 -3.79
N THR A 177 16.73 8.58 -3.16
CA THR A 177 17.39 8.23 -1.90
C THR A 177 17.83 6.76 -1.90
N SER A 178 18.59 6.32 -0.90
CA SER A 178 18.96 4.89 -0.79
C SER A 178 17.75 3.98 -0.49
N TYR A 179 16.63 4.57 -0.10
CA TYR A 179 15.34 3.92 0.15
C TYR A 179 14.38 4.04 -1.04
N SER A 180 14.20 5.21 -1.64
CA SER A 180 13.37 5.43 -2.85
C SER A 180 14.24 5.61 -4.11
N ASN A 181 14.43 4.52 -4.85
CA ASN A 181 15.36 4.53 -5.99
C ASN A 181 15.02 3.53 -7.10
N LEU A 182 13.88 2.85 -7.09
CA LEU A 182 13.53 2.01 -8.25
C LEU A 182 13.27 2.86 -9.49
N GLU A 183 13.32 2.25 -10.67
CA GLU A 183 12.86 2.85 -11.93
C GLU A 183 11.45 3.44 -11.77
N ILE A 184 11.18 4.54 -12.50
CA ILE A 184 9.92 5.30 -12.38
C ILE A 184 8.69 4.44 -12.66
N ASP A 185 8.79 3.49 -13.60
CA ASP A 185 7.72 2.58 -14.00
C ASP A 185 7.58 1.33 -13.10
N ALA A 186 8.36 1.23 -12.00
CA ALA A 186 8.36 0.05 -11.14
C ALA A 186 6.97 -0.28 -10.59
N GLY A 187 6.22 0.74 -10.15
CA GLY A 187 4.85 0.57 -9.65
C GLY A 187 3.93 -0.10 -10.68
N THR A 188 3.90 0.41 -11.91
CA THR A 188 3.11 -0.14 -13.02
C THR A 188 3.51 -1.58 -13.34
N ARG A 189 4.81 -1.91 -13.29
CA ARG A 189 5.31 -3.27 -13.52
C ARG A 189 4.85 -4.25 -12.44
N PHE A 190 4.81 -3.81 -11.18
CA PHE A 190 4.36 -4.62 -10.06
C PHE A 190 2.85 -4.87 -10.13
N VAL A 191 2.06 -3.83 -10.42
CA VAL A 191 0.61 -3.94 -10.66
C VAL A 191 0.34 -4.95 -11.77
N ARG A 192 1.03 -4.85 -12.90
CA ARG A 192 0.88 -5.79 -14.02
C ARG A 192 1.19 -7.23 -13.60
N ALA A 193 2.31 -7.46 -12.91
CA ALA A 193 2.68 -8.79 -12.43
C ALA A 193 1.64 -9.37 -11.46
N ALA A 194 1.13 -8.56 -10.53
CA ALA A 194 0.10 -8.98 -9.58
C ALA A 194 -1.20 -9.39 -10.30
N LEU A 195 -1.63 -8.58 -11.29
CA LEU A 195 -2.81 -8.88 -12.09
C LEU A 195 -2.65 -10.10 -12.99
N GLU A 196 -1.45 -10.33 -13.55
CA GLU A 196 -1.13 -11.55 -14.30
C GLU A 196 -1.31 -12.80 -13.42
N LEU A 197 -0.78 -12.78 -12.19
CA LEU A 197 -0.93 -13.89 -11.24
C LEU A 197 -2.40 -14.12 -10.88
N ALA A 198 -3.14 -13.05 -10.56
CA ALA A 198 -4.56 -13.15 -10.23
C ALA A 198 -5.41 -13.71 -11.39
N LYS A 199 -5.17 -13.25 -12.62
CA LYS A 199 -5.91 -13.71 -13.82
C LYS A 199 -5.62 -15.17 -14.18
N ALA A 200 -4.50 -15.71 -13.71
CA ALA A 200 -4.17 -17.11 -13.90
C ALA A 200 -4.84 -18.04 -12.85
N MET A 201 -5.53 -17.48 -11.86
CA MET A 201 -6.28 -18.20 -10.82
C MET A 201 -7.79 -18.10 -11.08
N THR A 202 -8.58 -18.98 -10.46
CA THR A 202 -10.05 -18.99 -10.59
C THR A 202 -10.68 -18.68 -9.24
N PRO A 203 -11.37 -17.53 -9.07
CA PRO A 203 -12.03 -17.20 -7.83
C PRO A 203 -13.02 -18.26 -7.37
N GLY A 204 -13.02 -18.57 -6.08
CA GLY A 204 -14.10 -19.34 -5.46
C GLY A 204 -15.41 -18.55 -5.42
N LYS A 205 -16.51 -19.23 -5.05
CA LYS A 205 -17.81 -18.57 -4.86
C LYS A 205 -17.77 -17.66 -3.64
N ALA A 206 -18.20 -16.40 -3.80
CA ALA A 206 -18.38 -15.48 -2.68
C ALA A 206 -19.49 -15.99 -1.74
N PRO A 207 -19.33 -15.87 -0.41
CA PRO A 207 -20.40 -16.22 0.52
C PRO A 207 -21.59 -15.29 0.33
N GLU A 208 -22.79 -15.87 0.36
CA GLU A 208 -24.06 -15.16 0.30
C GLU A 208 -24.90 -15.59 1.51
N PRO A 209 -25.63 -14.65 2.15
CA PRO A 209 -26.57 -15.04 3.18
C PRO A 209 -27.67 -15.94 2.59
N PRO A 210 -28.30 -16.80 3.41
CA PRO A 210 -29.46 -17.55 2.97
C PRO A 210 -30.54 -16.61 2.41
N LYS A 211 -31.13 -16.97 1.27
CA LYS A 211 -32.25 -16.20 0.71
C LYS A 211 -33.40 -16.20 1.70
N ALA A 212 -33.92 -15.00 2.00
CA ALA A 212 -35.15 -14.87 2.75
C ALA A 212 -36.30 -15.60 2.00
N PRO A 213 -37.27 -16.16 2.74
CA PRO A 213 -38.49 -16.67 2.11
C PRO A 213 -39.20 -15.52 1.36
N PRO A 214 -39.99 -15.84 0.32
CA PRO A 214 -40.80 -14.84 -0.35
C PRO A 214 -41.65 -14.06 0.67
N PHE A 215 -41.67 -12.74 0.55
CA PHE A 215 -42.55 -11.90 1.35
C PHE A 215 -44.00 -12.34 1.14
N LYS A 216 -44.74 -12.51 2.24
CA LYS A 216 -46.16 -12.89 2.21
C LYS A 216 -47.05 -11.73 2.63
N GLU A 217 -46.86 -11.26 3.86
CA GLU A 217 -47.64 -10.18 4.45
C GLU A 217 -46.79 -9.43 5.49
N PRO A 218 -47.08 -8.14 5.76
CA PRO A 218 -46.31 -7.36 6.72
C PRO A 218 -46.51 -7.88 8.15
N TRP A 219 -45.50 -7.68 9.00
CA TRP A 219 -45.59 -8.04 10.42
C TRP A 219 -46.73 -7.27 11.09
N SER A 220 -47.77 -7.98 11.51
CA SER A 220 -49.04 -7.39 11.96
C SER A 220 -48.88 -6.38 13.10
N TYR A 221 -47.95 -6.62 14.02
CA TYR A 221 -47.67 -5.70 15.12
C TYR A 221 -46.94 -4.42 14.68
N GLY A 222 -46.07 -4.51 13.68
CA GLY A 222 -45.35 -3.36 13.12
C GLY A 222 -46.14 -2.57 12.08
N ASN A 223 -47.23 -3.14 11.57
CA ASN A 223 -48.07 -2.57 10.52
C ASN A 223 -49.45 -2.17 11.07
N VAL A 224 -49.44 -1.30 12.07
CA VAL A 224 -50.64 -0.70 12.65
C VAL A 224 -50.78 0.76 12.21
N PRO A 225 -52.01 1.29 12.03
CA PRO A 225 -52.22 2.70 11.75
C PRO A 225 -51.83 3.56 12.97
N PRO A 226 -51.45 4.84 12.77
CA PRO A 226 -51.21 5.76 13.87
C PRO A 226 -52.52 6.06 14.63
N GLU A 227 -52.49 6.02 15.95
CA GLU A 227 -53.58 6.50 16.82
C GLU A 227 -53.53 8.04 16.88
N ARG A 228 -54.63 8.72 16.51
CA ARG A 228 -54.69 10.20 16.40
C ARG A 228 -55.72 10.83 17.34
N ASP A 229 -56.20 10.05 18.30
CA ASP A 229 -57.30 10.39 19.20
C ASP A 229 -56.79 11.12 20.46
#